data_AF-A0A9X3P849-F1
#
_entry.id   AF-A0A9X3P849-F1
#
_cell.length_a   1.000
_cell.length_b   1.000
_cell.length_c   1.000
_cell.angle_alpha   90.00
_cell.angle_beta   90.00
_cell.angle_gamma   90.00
#
_symmetry.space_group_name_H-M   'P 1'
#
loop_
_entity.id
_entity.type
_entity.pdbx_description
1 polymer ?
#
loop_
_entity_poly.entity_id
_entity_poly.type
_entity_poly.pdbx_seq_one_letter_code
_entity_poly.pdbx_strand_id
1 'polypeptide(L)'
;MERRQASAAAAGVRWAVALTAVGVALAGCGANRAAQTSEMAPAISGVDADAGTLALRDMQVDFGERGFYPEGGQAPLRIWIDNRGDEPVVLEAVTSSAAEAVVLATEMVIPEETPTADESATPETDASASPTAGESESPEADASPTADASESPEADDASPTADASESPDADAAESASPEGEATAAELEGQRDFEIEIAPDSYMRLAPTTGSFLMLDGLKEDVFMGGTVEVTFVFSNGEAVTVDLPMGVPEEAPPRSYFEPRHEEEAG
;
A
#
# COMPACT_ATOMS: atom_id res chain seq x y z
N MET A 1 -20.10 90.80 9.96
CA MET A 1 -19.67 90.31 8.63
C MET A 1 -18.25 89.78 8.81
N GLU A 2 -18.15 88.55 9.29
CA GLU A 2 -17.90 87.34 8.46
C GLU A 2 -16.40 87.08 8.27
N ARG A 3 -15.86 86.27 9.17
CA ARG A 3 -14.71 85.41 8.89
C ARG A 3 -15.14 83.97 9.15
N ARG A 4 -15.73 83.35 8.14
CA ARG A 4 -15.85 81.90 8.04
C ARG A 4 -15.29 81.51 6.70
N GLN A 5 -14.41 80.51 6.73
CA GLN A 5 -14.08 79.54 5.68
C GLN A 5 -12.56 79.35 5.54
N ALA A 6 -12.00 78.47 6.38
CA ALA A 6 -10.73 77.79 6.12
C ALA A 6 -10.61 76.54 7.03
N SER A 7 -11.56 75.61 6.95
CA SER A 7 -11.44 74.35 7.71
C SER A 7 -12.29 73.22 7.13
N ALA A 8 -12.36 73.09 5.80
CA ALA A 8 -13.16 72.04 5.15
C ALA A 8 -12.36 71.10 4.23
N ALA A 9 -11.05 71.30 4.06
CA ALA A 9 -10.27 70.53 3.09
C ALA A 9 -9.58 69.27 3.66
N ALA A 10 -9.42 69.14 4.98
CA ALA A 10 -8.60 68.07 5.57
C ALA A 10 -9.38 66.80 6.00
N ALA A 11 -10.71 66.85 6.07
CA ALA A 11 -11.53 65.77 6.64
C ALA A 11 -11.95 64.70 5.61
N GLY A 12 -12.02 65.03 4.32
CA GLY A 12 -12.52 64.11 3.29
C GLY A 12 -11.55 63.00 2.88
N VAL A 13 -10.23 63.25 2.95
CA VAL A 13 -9.21 62.30 2.48
C VAL A 13 -9.01 61.13 3.45
N ARG A 14 -9.26 61.32 4.76
CA ARG A 14 -9.05 60.28 5.78
C ARG A 14 -10.12 59.18 5.79
N TRP A 15 -11.34 59.48 5.34
CA TRP A 15 -12.43 58.50 5.31
C TRP A 15 -12.41 57.58 4.09
N ALA A 16 -11.87 58.06 2.95
CA ALA A 16 -11.77 57.25 1.73
C ALA A 16 -10.74 56.11 1.85
N VAL A 17 -9.65 56.30 2.62
CA VAL A 17 -8.61 55.26 2.79
C VAL A 17 -9.06 54.13 3.71
N ALA A 18 -9.89 54.43 4.72
CA ALA A 18 -10.34 53.44 5.70
C ALA A 18 -11.33 52.40 5.11
N LEU A 19 -12.16 52.81 4.15
CA LEU A 19 -13.12 51.89 3.50
C LEU A 19 -12.46 50.95 2.48
N THR A 20 -11.38 51.38 1.82
CA THR A 20 -10.65 50.54 0.84
C THR A 20 -9.82 49.44 1.51
N ALA A 21 -9.31 49.69 2.73
CA ALA A 21 -8.47 48.72 3.45
C ALA A 21 -9.26 47.49 3.97
N VAL A 22 -10.56 47.63 4.26
CA VAL A 22 -11.41 46.53 4.74
C VAL A 22 -11.76 45.54 3.62
N GLY A 23 -11.93 46.01 2.37
CA GLY A 23 -12.29 45.15 1.24
C GLY A 23 -11.18 44.18 0.80
N VAL A 24 -9.91 44.56 0.97
CA VAL A 24 -8.76 43.71 0.58
C VAL A 24 -8.48 42.61 1.60
N ALA A 25 -8.82 42.81 2.87
CA ALA A 25 -8.57 41.82 3.93
C ALA A 25 -9.43 40.55 3.81
N LEU A 26 -10.56 40.58 3.09
CA LEU A 26 -11.49 39.45 2.96
C LEU A 26 -11.21 38.53 1.76
N ALA A 27 -10.31 38.89 0.86
CA ALA A 27 -9.97 38.09 -0.33
C ALA A 27 -8.85 37.05 -0.10
N GLY A 28 -8.33 36.94 1.13
CA GLY A 28 -7.08 36.22 1.42
C GLY A 28 -7.19 34.76 1.92
N CYS A 29 -8.38 34.17 2.04
CA CYS A 29 -8.55 32.84 2.69
C CYS A 29 -9.15 31.74 1.77
N GLY A 30 -9.05 31.91 0.45
CA GLY A 30 -9.68 31.00 -0.52
C GLY A 30 -8.79 29.90 -1.11
N ALA A 31 -7.46 30.04 -1.04
CA ALA A 31 -6.53 29.16 -1.75
C ALA A 31 -5.92 28.10 -0.82
N ASN A 32 -6.74 27.21 -0.24
CA ASN A 32 -6.21 25.94 0.33
C ASN A 32 -7.24 24.90 0.80
N ARG A 33 -8.55 25.15 0.71
CA ARG A 33 -9.55 24.26 1.35
C ARG A 33 -9.96 23.03 0.52
N ALA A 34 -9.63 23.01 -0.76
CA ALA A 34 -9.87 21.87 -1.65
C ALA A 34 -8.78 21.89 -2.73
N ALA A 35 -7.60 21.39 -2.40
CA ALA A 35 -6.62 21.12 -3.43
C ALA A 35 -7.14 19.93 -4.25
N GLN A 36 -7.24 20.07 -5.57
CA GLN A 36 -7.67 18.99 -6.46
C GLN A 36 -6.77 17.74 -6.35
N THR A 37 -5.54 17.90 -5.84
CA THR A 37 -4.62 16.79 -5.56
C THR A 37 -4.97 16.02 -4.29
N SER A 38 -5.79 16.57 -3.38
CA SER A 38 -6.24 15.87 -2.18
C SER A 38 -7.31 14.81 -2.48
N GLU A 39 -7.95 14.90 -3.65
CA GLU A 39 -8.97 13.95 -4.12
C GLU A 39 -8.38 12.96 -5.14
N MET A 40 -7.10 13.08 -5.50
CA MET A 40 -6.44 12.11 -6.37
C MET A 40 -6.15 10.84 -5.57
N ALA A 41 -6.64 9.70 -6.08
CA ALA A 41 -6.26 8.39 -5.58
C ALA A 41 -4.76 8.17 -5.83
N PRO A 42 -4.02 7.60 -4.86
CA PRO A 42 -2.62 7.25 -5.07
C PRO A 42 -2.48 6.23 -6.19
N ALA A 43 -1.44 6.38 -7.01
CA ALA A 43 -1.08 5.40 -8.04
C ALA A 43 -0.29 4.23 -7.42
N ILE A 44 -0.89 3.59 -6.40
CA ILE A 44 -0.37 2.40 -5.74
C ILE A 44 -1.23 1.20 -6.17
N SER A 45 -0.66 -0.01 -6.08
CA SER A 45 -1.39 -1.23 -6.40
C SER A 45 -2.49 -1.54 -5.37
N GLY A 46 -2.31 -1.12 -4.12
CA GLY A 46 -3.28 -1.34 -3.04
C GLY A 46 -4.46 -0.37 -3.04
N VAL A 47 -5.42 -0.68 -2.17
CA VAL A 47 -6.63 0.13 -1.95
C VAL A 47 -6.57 0.79 -0.58
N ASP A 48 -7.04 2.03 -0.51
CA ASP A 48 -7.19 2.78 0.73
C ASP A 48 -8.66 2.85 1.13
N ALA A 49 -8.93 2.81 2.44
CA ALA A 49 -10.25 3.09 2.98
C ALA A 49 -10.16 3.75 4.37
N ASP A 50 -11.19 4.49 4.74
CA ASP A 50 -11.32 5.07 6.07
C ASP A 50 -12.53 4.42 6.78
N ALA A 51 -12.35 4.10 8.05
CA ALA A 51 -13.38 3.66 8.97
C ALA A 51 -13.28 4.59 10.18
N GLY A 52 -14.04 5.69 10.15
CA GLY A 52 -14.04 6.73 11.19
C GLY A 52 -12.68 7.32 11.47
N THR A 53 -12.10 6.99 12.63
CA THR A 53 -10.77 7.45 13.04
C THR A 53 -9.65 6.54 12.53
N LEU A 54 -10.00 5.36 11.99
CA LEU A 54 -9.06 4.44 11.39
C LEU A 54 -8.86 4.75 9.91
N ALA A 55 -7.61 4.62 9.47
CA ALA A 55 -7.24 4.57 8.07
C ALA A 55 -6.57 3.26 7.74
N LEU A 56 -7.18 2.55 6.81
CA LEU A 56 -6.60 1.37 6.21
C LEU A 56 -5.93 1.81 4.90
N ARG A 57 -4.65 1.49 4.75
CA ARG A 57 -3.82 1.95 3.63
C ARG A 57 -3.08 0.80 2.98
N ASP A 58 -2.89 0.92 1.67
CA ASP A 58 -2.17 -0.05 0.84
C ASP A 58 -2.68 -1.49 1.06
N MET A 59 -4.01 -1.65 1.13
CA MET A 59 -4.62 -2.96 1.31
C MET A 59 -4.57 -3.75 0.01
N GLN A 60 -3.99 -4.94 0.06
CA GLN A 60 -3.86 -5.82 -1.09
C GLN A 60 -3.65 -7.27 -0.67
N VAL A 61 -3.95 -8.20 -1.57
CA VAL A 61 -3.44 -9.57 -1.49
C VAL A 61 -1.95 -9.52 -1.83
N ASP A 62 -1.13 -10.24 -1.08
CA ASP A 62 0.30 -10.35 -1.37
C ASP A 62 0.55 -10.95 -2.75
N PHE A 63 1.75 -10.75 -3.30
CA PHE A 63 2.05 -11.25 -4.63
C PHE A 63 2.24 -12.77 -4.58
N GLY A 64 1.30 -13.49 -5.20
CA GLY A 64 1.40 -14.95 -5.32
C GLY A 64 2.54 -15.42 -6.20
N GLU A 65 2.85 -16.72 -6.16
CA GLU A 65 3.89 -17.27 -7.01
C GLU A 65 3.51 -17.08 -8.49
N ARG A 66 4.31 -16.29 -9.22
CA ARG A 66 4.01 -15.85 -10.60
C ARG A 66 2.68 -15.09 -10.72
N GLY A 67 2.19 -14.49 -9.63
CA GLY A 67 0.96 -13.72 -9.57
C GLY A 67 -0.31 -14.55 -9.61
N PHE A 68 -0.30 -15.68 -8.91
CA PHE A 68 -1.40 -16.63 -8.91
C PHE A 68 -1.53 -17.32 -7.56
N TYR A 69 -2.76 -17.54 -7.12
CA TYR A 69 -3.14 -18.48 -6.06
C TYR A 69 -4.27 -19.39 -6.58
N PRO A 70 -4.15 -20.71 -6.44
CA PRO A 70 -5.19 -21.64 -6.87
C PRO A 70 -6.38 -21.65 -5.90
N GLU A 71 -7.54 -22.10 -6.38
CA GLU A 71 -8.64 -22.57 -5.54
C GLU A 71 -8.14 -23.57 -4.47
N GLY A 72 -8.67 -23.45 -3.26
CA GLY A 72 -8.24 -24.15 -2.06
C GLY A 72 -6.91 -23.65 -1.47
N GLY A 73 -6.22 -22.73 -2.17
CA GLY A 73 -4.94 -22.17 -1.75
C GLY A 73 -5.06 -21.17 -0.60
N GLN A 74 -3.90 -20.65 -0.19
CA GLN A 74 -3.77 -19.64 0.84
C GLN A 74 -3.16 -18.38 0.25
N ALA A 75 -3.72 -17.21 0.58
CA ALA A 75 -3.25 -15.93 0.07
C ALA A 75 -3.04 -14.93 1.22
N PRO A 76 -1.78 -14.57 1.53
CA PRO A 76 -1.47 -13.56 2.53
C PRO A 76 -2.04 -12.19 2.12
N LEU A 77 -2.42 -11.39 3.11
CA LEU A 77 -2.83 -10.00 2.94
C LEU A 77 -1.72 -9.07 3.42
N ARG A 78 -1.64 -7.90 2.79
CA ARG A 78 -0.82 -6.76 3.23
C ARG A 78 -1.71 -5.57 3.50
N ILE A 79 -1.52 -4.95 4.66
CA ILE A 79 -2.28 -3.77 5.07
C ILE A 79 -1.50 -2.94 6.09
N TRP A 80 -1.66 -1.62 5.99
CA TRP A 80 -1.32 -0.67 7.04
C TRP A 80 -2.61 -0.17 7.70
N ILE A 81 -2.66 -0.17 9.02
CA ILE A 81 -3.79 0.33 9.80
C ILE A 81 -3.28 1.45 10.69
N ASP A 82 -3.78 2.66 10.48
CA ASP A 82 -3.45 3.89 11.20
C ASP A 82 -4.64 4.27 12.09
N ASN A 83 -4.44 4.39 13.40
CA ASN A 83 -5.44 4.85 14.34
C ASN A 83 -5.18 6.33 14.69
N ARG A 84 -6.01 7.22 14.14
CA ARG A 84 -5.94 8.67 14.37
C ARG A 84 -6.81 9.14 15.53
N GLY A 85 -7.38 8.19 16.28
CA GLY A 85 -8.15 8.47 17.48
C GLY A 85 -7.28 8.48 18.73
N ASP A 86 -7.83 9.03 19.81
CA ASP A 86 -7.18 9.10 21.12
C ASP A 86 -7.43 7.85 22.01
N GLU A 87 -8.21 6.87 21.52
CA GLU A 87 -8.52 5.62 22.21
C GLU A 87 -7.95 4.40 21.44
N PRO A 88 -7.53 3.32 22.14
CA PRO A 88 -7.13 2.08 21.46
C PRO A 88 -8.33 1.43 20.77
N VAL A 89 -8.09 0.83 19.61
CA VAL A 89 -9.11 0.10 18.83
C VAL A 89 -8.62 -1.31 18.57
N VAL A 90 -9.51 -2.31 18.63
CA VAL A 90 -9.19 -3.72 18.39
C VAL A 90 -9.76 -4.13 17.04
N LEU A 91 -8.95 -4.78 16.20
CA LEU A 91 -9.46 -5.53 15.05
C LEU A 91 -10.00 -6.86 15.57
N GLU A 92 -11.33 -6.99 15.57
CA GLU A 92 -12.05 -8.12 16.19
C GLU A 92 -12.30 -9.25 15.19
N ALA A 93 -12.50 -8.91 13.91
CA ALA A 93 -12.75 -9.90 12.88
C ALA A 93 -12.34 -9.42 11.50
N VAL A 94 -11.91 -10.36 10.68
CA VAL A 94 -11.73 -10.19 9.23
C VAL A 94 -12.40 -11.37 8.54
N THR A 95 -13.22 -11.08 7.52
CA THR A 95 -13.96 -12.11 6.78
C THR A 95 -13.88 -11.86 5.29
N SER A 96 -13.96 -12.91 4.48
CA SER A 96 -14.02 -12.80 3.02
C SER A 96 -15.08 -13.74 2.46
N SER A 97 -15.82 -13.27 1.46
CA SER A 97 -16.74 -14.11 0.68
C SER A 97 -15.99 -15.06 -0.25
N ALA A 98 -14.74 -14.75 -0.62
CA ALA A 98 -13.91 -15.52 -1.55
C ALA A 98 -13.01 -16.58 -0.88
N ALA A 99 -13.01 -16.70 0.44
CA ALA A 99 -12.24 -17.69 1.19
C ALA A 99 -13.11 -18.44 2.20
N GLU A 100 -12.65 -19.59 2.69
CA GLU A 100 -13.30 -20.34 3.77
C GLU A 100 -13.12 -19.64 5.12
N ALA A 101 -11.93 -19.10 5.37
CA ALA A 101 -11.61 -18.36 6.58
C ALA A 101 -10.55 -17.29 6.33
N VAL A 102 -10.44 -16.36 7.28
CA VAL A 102 -9.27 -15.50 7.41
C VAL A 102 -8.62 -15.83 8.73
N VAL A 103 -7.32 -16.10 8.71
CA VAL A 103 -6.54 -16.45 9.90
C VAL A 103 -5.46 -15.42 10.15
N LEU A 104 -5.15 -15.16 11.41
CA LEU A 104 -3.93 -14.46 11.79
C LEU A 104 -2.79 -15.48 11.75
N ALA A 105 -1.93 -15.33 10.75
CA ALA A 105 -0.70 -16.09 10.62
C ALA A 105 0.44 -15.31 11.27
N THR A 106 1.28 -16.01 12.01
CA THR A 106 2.57 -15.50 12.46
C THR A 106 3.62 -16.43 11.89
N GLU A 107 4.57 -15.89 11.14
CA GLU A 107 5.74 -16.63 10.75
C GLU A 107 6.61 -16.81 12.00
N MET A 108 6.36 -17.91 12.73
CA MET A 108 7.27 -18.33 13.78
C MET A 108 8.51 -18.87 13.07
N VAL A 109 9.56 -18.04 13.02
CA VAL A 109 10.90 -18.56 12.80
C VAL A 109 11.16 -19.52 13.95
N ILE A 110 10.95 -20.82 13.72
CA ILE A 110 11.51 -21.85 14.58
C ILE A 110 13.01 -21.55 14.55
N PRO A 111 13.66 -21.20 15.68
CA PRO A 111 15.10 -21.09 15.67
C PRO A 111 15.59 -22.43 15.15
N GLU A 112 16.36 -22.44 14.05
CA GLU A 112 17.05 -23.65 13.64
C GLU A 112 17.73 -24.17 14.90
N GLU A 113 17.27 -25.33 15.38
CA GLU A 113 17.91 -26.04 16.47
C GLU A 113 19.31 -26.37 15.95
N THR A 114 20.25 -25.47 16.22
CA THR A 114 21.67 -25.69 16.00
C THR A 114 22.00 -27.01 16.69
N PRO A 115 22.48 -28.03 15.96
CA PRO A 115 22.81 -29.29 16.61
C PRO A 115 23.88 -29.01 17.65
N THR A 116 23.63 -29.60 18.82
CA THR A 116 24.44 -29.55 20.02
C THR A 116 25.91 -29.83 19.69
N ALA A 117 26.75 -28.81 19.77
CA ALA A 117 28.19 -28.98 19.98
C ALA A 117 28.47 -28.67 21.44
N ASP A 118 28.40 -29.71 22.26
CA ASP A 118 29.03 -29.74 23.57
C ASP A 118 30.55 -29.74 23.36
N GLU A 119 31.24 -28.68 23.79
CA GLU A 119 32.29 -28.75 24.81
C GLU A 119 33.10 -27.43 24.85
N SER A 120 32.85 -26.66 25.92
CA SER A 120 33.85 -25.98 26.75
C SER A 120 34.98 -25.14 26.11
N ALA A 121 34.85 -23.81 26.18
CA ALA A 121 35.94 -22.95 26.67
C ALA A 121 35.42 -21.63 27.27
N THR A 122 35.93 -21.34 28.46
CA THR A 122 35.64 -20.24 29.40
C THR A 122 35.89 -18.81 28.90
N PRO A 123 35.35 -17.79 29.61
CA PRO A 123 35.21 -16.42 29.11
C PRO A 123 36.46 -15.57 29.36
N GLU A 124 36.77 -14.67 28.42
CA GLU A 124 37.67 -13.54 28.66
C GLU A 124 36.92 -12.23 28.49
N THR A 125 37.08 -11.38 29.50
CA THR A 125 36.54 -10.04 29.66
C THR A 125 37.61 -9.05 29.22
N ASP A 126 37.31 -8.12 28.31
CA ASP A 126 37.90 -6.77 28.24
C ASP A 126 37.08 -5.95 27.23
N ALA A 127 36.23 -5.01 27.69
CA ALA A 127 36.53 -3.59 27.81
C ALA A 127 36.82 -2.86 26.48
N SER A 128 35.85 -2.02 26.10
CA SER A 128 36.03 -0.61 25.67
C SER A 128 36.99 -0.29 24.51
N ALA A 129 36.41 0.14 23.38
CA ALA A 129 36.74 1.47 22.81
C ALA A 129 35.69 1.90 21.75
N SER A 130 35.07 3.07 21.99
CA SER A 130 34.56 3.94 20.92
C SER A 130 35.70 4.43 20.02
N PRO A 131 35.36 4.78 18.77
CA PRO A 131 35.53 6.18 18.33
C PRO A 131 34.23 6.68 17.66
N THR A 132 33.67 7.80 18.10
CA THR A 132 33.94 9.18 17.65
C THR A 132 33.75 9.42 16.15
N ALA A 133 32.87 10.38 15.91
CA ALA A 133 32.50 11.13 14.71
C ALA A 133 33.49 11.17 13.53
N GLY A 134 32.91 11.08 12.33
CA GLY A 134 33.43 11.63 11.09
C GLY A 134 32.31 12.32 10.33
N GLU A 135 32.40 13.64 10.21
CA GLU A 135 31.57 14.54 9.41
C GLU A 135 31.64 14.26 7.90
N SER A 136 30.55 14.65 7.21
CA SER A 136 30.45 15.14 5.82
C SER A 136 30.91 14.17 4.71
N GLU A 137 30.28 14.08 3.54
CA GLU A 137 29.94 15.15 2.61
C GLU A 137 28.78 14.73 1.69
N SER A 138 27.95 15.71 1.38
CA SER A 138 26.97 15.72 0.28
C SER A 138 27.68 15.73 -1.08
N PRO A 139 27.09 15.15 -2.13
CA PRO A 139 27.18 15.77 -3.43
C PRO A 139 25.79 16.15 -3.96
N GLU A 140 25.64 17.45 -4.19
CA GLU A 140 24.75 18.00 -5.21
C GLU A 140 25.22 17.49 -6.60
N ALA A 141 24.28 17.06 -7.42
CA ALA A 141 24.47 17.00 -8.87
C ALA A 141 23.18 17.42 -9.56
N ASP A 142 23.14 18.73 -9.82
CA ASP A 142 22.32 19.41 -10.81
C ASP A 142 22.58 18.82 -12.21
N ALA A 143 21.52 18.40 -12.91
CA ALA A 143 21.49 18.35 -14.36
C ALA A 143 20.04 18.26 -14.87
N SER A 144 19.45 19.41 -15.18
CA SER A 144 18.41 19.49 -16.21
C SER A 144 18.98 19.08 -17.57
N PRO A 145 18.16 18.50 -18.46
CA PRO A 145 18.02 19.18 -19.74
C PRO A 145 16.57 19.38 -20.20
N THR A 146 16.44 20.48 -20.91
CA THR A 146 15.32 21.03 -21.66
C THR A 146 14.92 20.19 -22.88
N ALA A 147 13.60 20.15 -23.12
CA ALA A 147 12.84 20.21 -24.39
C ALA A 147 13.47 19.66 -25.69
N ASP A 148 12.72 18.81 -26.41
CA ASP A 148 12.10 19.19 -27.68
C ASP A 148 11.00 18.18 -28.09
N ALA A 149 10.16 18.61 -29.03
CA ALA A 149 9.00 17.95 -29.56
C ALA A 149 9.35 16.75 -30.47
N SER A 150 8.39 15.84 -30.69
CA SER A 150 7.81 15.61 -32.02
C SER A 150 6.80 14.46 -32.03
N GLU A 151 5.66 14.75 -32.67
CA GLU A 151 4.96 13.87 -33.62
C GLU A 151 4.29 12.58 -33.13
N SER A 152 2.98 12.71 -32.93
CA SER A 152 1.98 11.64 -33.03
C SER A 152 1.60 11.46 -34.51
N PRO A 153 1.68 10.26 -35.09
CA PRO A 153 0.93 9.95 -36.31
C PRO A 153 -0.43 9.33 -35.96
N GLU A 154 -1.46 9.85 -36.61
CA GLU A 154 -2.74 9.19 -36.79
C GLU A 154 -2.56 7.98 -37.73
N ALA A 155 -3.27 6.89 -37.45
CA ALA A 155 -3.69 5.95 -38.47
C ALA A 155 -5.00 5.27 -38.03
N ASP A 156 -6.04 5.58 -38.79
CA ASP A 156 -7.25 4.80 -39.01
C ASP A 156 -6.97 3.28 -39.10
N ASP A 157 -7.88 2.44 -38.58
CA ASP A 157 -8.79 1.71 -39.46
C ASP A 157 -9.92 1.07 -38.63
N ALA A 158 -11.06 0.88 -39.28
CA ALA A 158 -12.34 0.59 -38.69
C ALA A 158 -12.75 -0.87 -38.93
N SER A 159 -13.46 -1.42 -37.94
CA SER A 159 -14.51 -2.47 -38.09
C SER A 159 -14.06 -3.89 -38.49
N PRO A 160 -14.97 -4.89 -38.40
CA PRO A 160 -15.97 -5.16 -37.38
C PRO A 160 -15.91 -6.64 -36.92
N THR A 161 -16.66 -7.00 -35.87
CA THR A 161 -17.73 -8.03 -35.90
C THR A 161 -18.08 -8.45 -34.48
N ALA A 162 -19.32 -8.20 -34.11
CA ALA A 162 -20.01 -8.82 -33.01
C ALA A 162 -20.84 -10.00 -33.53
N ASP A 163 -21.25 -10.83 -32.59
CA ASP A 163 -22.33 -11.81 -32.60
C ASP A 163 -21.97 -13.29 -32.86
N ALA A 164 -21.92 -13.98 -31.71
CA ALA A 164 -22.82 -15.07 -31.32
C ALA A 164 -22.50 -16.53 -31.63
N SER A 165 -22.91 -17.32 -30.63
CA SER A 165 -23.17 -18.78 -30.61
C SER A 165 -21.91 -19.64 -30.53
N GLU A 166 -21.77 -20.62 -29.63
CA GLU A 166 -22.75 -21.54 -29.05
C GLU A 166 -22.15 -22.20 -27.80
N SER A 167 -22.97 -22.46 -26.78
CA SER A 167 -22.71 -23.51 -25.78
C SER A 167 -22.76 -24.89 -26.45
N PRO A 168 -22.03 -25.87 -25.89
CA PRO A 168 -22.79 -26.94 -25.25
C PRO A 168 -22.18 -27.44 -23.93
N ASP A 169 -23.10 -27.84 -23.03
CA ASP A 169 -22.92 -28.82 -21.97
C ASP A 169 -22.19 -30.09 -22.44
N ALA A 170 -21.34 -30.66 -21.60
CA ALA A 170 -21.68 -31.85 -20.79
C ALA A 170 -20.45 -32.66 -20.34
N ASP A 171 -20.44 -32.89 -19.02
CA ASP A 171 -20.14 -34.14 -18.32
C ASP A 171 -18.72 -34.73 -18.16
N ALA A 172 -18.52 -35.16 -16.91
CA ALA A 172 -17.79 -36.33 -16.44
C ALA A 172 -16.25 -36.29 -16.36
N ALA A 173 -15.81 -36.08 -15.11
CA ALA A 173 -14.95 -36.96 -14.32
C ALA A 173 -13.66 -37.51 -14.96
N GLU A 174 -12.51 -37.26 -14.31
CA GLU A 174 -11.82 -38.32 -13.56
C GLU A 174 -10.73 -37.73 -12.65
N SER A 175 -10.53 -38.41 -11.52
CA SER A 175 -9.49 -38.16 -10.53
C SER A 175 -8.08 -38.20 -11.11
N ALA A 176 -7.23 -37.28 -10.64
CA ALA A 176 -5.83 -37.58 -10.40
C ALA A 176 -5.32 -36.69 -9.27
N SER A 177 -5.30 -37.25 -8.07
CA SER A 177 -4.42 -36.83 -7.00
C SER A 177 -3.01 -37.30 -7.34
N PRO A 178 -2.00 -36.43 -7.27
CA PRO A 178 -0.72 -36.85 -6.75
C PRO A 178 -0.46 -36.15 -5.43
N GLU A 179 -0.25 -36.98 -4.42
CA GLU A 179 0.44 -36.67 -3.18
C GLU A 179 1.76 -35.97 -3.52
N GLY A 180 1.82 -34.69 -3.18
CA GLY A 180 3.05 -33.93 -3.06
C GLY A 180 3.10 -33.40 -1.65
N GLU A 181 3.81 -34.11 -0.76
CA GLU A 181 4.32 -33.56 0.49
C GLU A 181 5.22 -32.37 0.15
N ALA A 182 4.61 -31.20 -0.01
CA ALA A 182 5.25 -29.97 0.39
C ALA A 182 5.13 -29.96 1.90
N THR A 183 6.26 -30.06 2.60
CA THR A 183 6.38 -29.60 3.98
C THR A 183 6.04 -28.11 3.98
N ALA A 184 4.74 -27.81 4.03
CA ALA A 184 4.24 -26.51 4.43
C ALA A 184 4.81 -26.30 5.83
N ALA A 185 5.55 -25.22 6.03
CA ALA A 185 5.68 -24.69 7.37
C ALA A 185 4.24 -24.61 7.90
N GLU A 186 3.94 -25.37 8.96
CA GLU A 186 2.63 -25.37 9.60
C GLU A 186 2.45 -23.96 10.19
N LEU A 187 1.93 -23.05 9.37
CA LEU A 187 1.49 -21.75 9.81
C LEU A 187 0.33 -22.01 10.76
N GLU A 188 0.58 -21.89 12.06
CA GLU A 188 -0.47 -21.95 13.07
C GLU A 188 -1.34 -20.70 12.94
N GLY A 189 -2.31 -20.75 12.01
CA GLY A 189 -3.28 -19.69 11.79
C GLY A 189 -4.34 -19.70 12.89
N GLN A 190 -4.42 -18.62 13.67
CA GLN A 190 -5.50 -18.42 14.65
C GLN A 190 -6.72 -17.80 13.95
N ARG A 191 -7.89 -18.42 14.08
CA ARG A 191 -9.17 -17.93 13.51
C ARG A 191 -9.86 -16.90 14.41
N ASP A 192 -9.64 -17.01 15.72
CA ASP A 192 -10.09 -16.04 16.71
C ASP A 192 -8.87 -15.23 17.14
N PHE A 193 -8.84 -13.95 16.79
CA PHE A 193 -7.75 -13.04 17.14
C PHE A 193 -8.30 -11.67 17.51
N GLU A 194 -7.60 -11.00 18.41
CA GLU A 194 -7.86 -9.62 18.81
C GLU A 194 -6.55 -8.84 18.66
N ILE A 195 -6.48 -7.94 17.68
CA ILE A 195 -5.28 -7.15 17.44
C ILE A 195 -5.54 -5.72 17.92
N GLU A 196 -4.90 -5.35 19.02
CA GLU A 196 -4.98 -3.98 19.56
C GLU A 196 -4.12 -3.01 18.74
N ILE A 197 -4.71 -1.88 18.36
CA ILE A 197 -4.10 -0.77 17.65
C ILE A 197 -4.14 0.44 18.59
N ALA A 198 -2.97 0.81 19.12
CA ALA A 198 -2.82 1.93 20.04
C ALA A 198 -3.28 3.26 19.41
N PRO A 199 -3.73 4.23 20.23
CA PRO A 199 -4.07 5.58 19.73
C PRO A 199 -2.84 6.30 19.16
N ASP A 200 -3.07 7.19 18.19
CA ASP A 200 -2.03 7.92 17.44
C ASP A 200 -0.89 7.01 16.94
N SER A 201 -1.24 5.79 16.55
CA SER A 201 -0.28 4.75 16.16
C SER A 201 -0.70 4.07 14.88
N TYR A 202 0.25 3.38 14.25
CA TYR A 202 -0.02 2.54 13.10
C TYR A 202 0.57 1.14 13.29
N MET A 203 -0.02 0.17 12.62
CA MET A 203 0.45 -1.21 12.55
C MET A 203 0.51 -1.65 11.10
N ARG A 204 1.53 -2.44 10.75
CA ARG A 204 1.64 -3.12 9.46
C ARG A 204 1.41 -4.62 9.68
N LEU A 205 0.47 -5.19 8.92
CA LEU A 205 0.25 -6.63 8.83
C LEU A 205 0.69 -7.07 7.43
N ALA A 206 1.80 -7.79 7.36
CA ALA A 206 2.40 -8.27 6.12
C ALA A 206 3.37 -9.42 6.40
N PRO A 207 3.55 -10.38 5.47
CA PRO A 207 4.51 -11.47 5.64
C PRO A 207 5.90 -10.97 6.03
N THR A 208 6.35 -9.87 5.41
CA THR A 208 7.65 -9.23 5.69
C THR A 208 7.81 -8.67 7.11
N THR A 209 6.72 -8.49 7.85
CA THR A 209 6.73 -8.04 9.26
C THR A 209 6.58 -9.21 10.24
N GLY A 210 6.33 -10.43 9.75
CA GLY A 210 6.20 -11.65 10.54
C GLY A 210 4.80 -11.91 11.10
N SER A 211 3.89 -10.93 11.09
CA SER A 211 2.48 -11.12 11.45
C SER A 211 1.58 -10.57 10.34
N PHE A 212 0.65 -11.39 9.87
CA PHE A 212 -0.21 -11.05 8.73
C PHE A 212 -1.54 -11.81 8.77
N LEU A 213 -2.52 -11.26 8.06
CA LEU A 213 -3.79 -11.94 7.82
C LEU A 213 -3.63 -12.83 6.59
N MET A 214 -4.15 -14.05 6.63
CA MET A 214 -4.08 -15.00 5.53
C MET A 214 -5.49 -15.47 5.18
N LEU A 215 -5.85 -15.31 3.90
CA LEU A 215 -7.02 -15.97 3.34
C LEU A 215 -6.72 -17.47 3.27
N ASP A 216 -7.53 -18.28 3.92
CA ASP A 216 -7.40 -19.73 4.00
C ASP A 216 -8.56 -20.39 3.25
N GLY A 217 -8.24 -21.37 2.39
CA GLY A 217 -9.20 -22.05 1.53
C GLY A 217 -9.88 -21.10 0.55
N LEU A 218 -9.15 -20.56 -0.42
CA LEU A 218 -9.73 -19.76 -1.51
C LEU A 218 -10.82 -20.55 -2.25
N LYS A 219 -11.95 -19.93 -2.57
CA LYS A 219 -13.08 -20.58 -3.26
C LYS A 219 -12.95 -20.58 -4.78
N GLU A 220 -12.10 -19.70 -5.30
CA GLU A 220 -11.81 -19.54 -6.72
C GLU A 220 -10.34 -19.17 -6.88
N ASP A 221 -9.82 -19.35 -8.10
CA ASP A 221 -8.49 -18.92 -8.48
C ASP A 221 -8.33 -17.38 -8.39
N VAL A 222 -7.24 -16.91 -7.77
CA VAL A 222 -6.90 -15.48 -7.68
C VAL A 222 -5.69 -15.19 -8.57
N PHE A 223 -5.88 -14.37 -9.60
CA PHE A 223 -4.84 -13.98 -10.56
C PHE A 223 -4.47 -12.50 -10.41
N MET A 224 -3.31 -12.10 -10.96
CA MET A 224 -2.98 -10.68 -11.12
C MET A 224 -4.12 -9.93 -11.84
N GLY A 225 -4.47 -8.76 -11.30
CA GLY A 225 -5.58 -7.94 -11.81
C GLY A 225 -6.96 -8.38 -11.34
N GLY A 226 -7.08 -9.54 -10.68
CA GLY A 226 -8.27 -9.93 -9.91
C GLY A 226 -8.32 -9.22 -8.56
N THR A 227 -9.49 -9.27 -7.93
CA THR A 227 -9.76 -8.69 -6.61
C THR A 227 -10.46 -9.69 -5.70
N VAL A 228 -10.22 -9.58 -4.39
CA VAL A 228 -10.87 -10.37 -3.35
C VAL A 228 -11.58 -9.43 -2.37
N GLU A 229 -12.90 -9.59 -2.22
CA GLU A 229 -13.67 -8.82 -1.24
C GLU A 229 -13.33 -9.26 0.19
N VAL A 230 -12.96 -8.30 1.04
CA VAL A 230 -12.64 -8.52 2.45
C VAL A 230 -13.33 -7.47 3.32
N THR A 231 -13.91 -7.92 4.42
CA THR A 231 -14.54 -7.09 5.45
C THR A 231 -13.72 -7.11 6.73
N PHE A 232 -13.40 -5.94 7.25
CA PHE A 232 -12.73 -5.72 8.54
C PHE A 232 -13.74 -5.18 9.55
N VAL A 233 -13.72 -5.68 10.78
CA VAL A 233 -14.61 -5.25 11.88
C VAL A 233 -13.79 -4.86 13.09
N PHE A 234 -14.09 -3.69 13.65
CA PHE A 234 -13.35 -3.08 14.74
C PHE A 234 -14.22 -2.89 15.99
N SER A 235 -13.59 -2.90 17.16
CA SER A 235 -14.27 -2.80 18.47
C SER A 235 -14.96 -1.47 18.74
N ASN A 236 -14.62 -0.42 17.98
CA ASN A 236 -15.33 0.87 18.01
C ASN A 236 -16.67 0.84 17.25
N GLY A 237 -17.07 -0.34 16.73
CA GLY A 237 -18.31 -0.56 16.00
C GLY A 237 -18.20 -0.25 14.50
N GLU A 238 -17.02 0.08 14.01
CA GLU A 238 -16.78 0.37 12.61
C GLU A 238 -16.47 -0.90 11.82
N ALA A 239 -16.95 -0.92 10.58
CA ALA A 239 -16.68 -2.00 9.65
C ALA A 239 -16.46 -1.44 8.24
N VAL A 240 -15.54 -2.04 7.51
CA VAL A 240 -15.19 -1.63 6.15
C VAL A 240 -15.04 -2.85 5.26
N THR A 241 -15.73 -2.83 4.12
CA THR A 241 -15.64 -3.86 3.08
C THR A 241 -14.94 -3.26 1.88
N VAL A 242 -13.94 -3.97 1.37
CA VAL A 242 -13.08 -3.51 0.26
C VAL A 242 -12.70 -4.66 -0.66
N ASP A 243 -12.60 -4.36 -1.95
CA ASP A 243 -12.09 -5.26 -2.97
C ASP A 243 -10.56 -5.15 -3.03
N LEU A 244 -9.86 -6.15 -2.48
CA LEU A 244 -8.40 -6.17 -2.42
C LEU A 244 -7.80 -6.71 -3.71
N PRO A 245 -7.05 -5.91 -4.48
CA PRO A 245 -6.32 -6.40 -5.64
C PRO A 245 -5.13 -7.25 -5.22
N MET A 246 -4.65 -8.12 -6.11
CA MET A 246 -3.31 -8.69 -5.97
C MET A 246 -2.26 -7.60 -6.18
N GLY A 247 -1.39 -7.42 -5.20
CA GLY A 247 -0.28 -6.46 -5.25
C GLY A 247 0.81 -6.89 -6.24
N VAL A 248 1.89 -6.12 -6.28
CA VAL A 248 3.09 -6.42 -7.06
C VAL A 248 4.18 -7.03 -6.17
N PRO A 249 5.19 -7.72 -6.74
CA PRO A 249 6.32 -8.23 -5.97
C PRO A 249 7.03 -7.07 -5.27
N GLU A 250 7.31 -7.19 -3.96
CA GLU A 250 8.12 -6.19 -3.24
C GLU A 250 9.58 -6.22 -3.70
N GLU A 251 10.06 -7.38 -4.15
CA GLU A 251 11.38 -7.56 -4.72
C GLU A 251 11.30 -7.84 -6.22
N ALA A 252 12.03 -7.04 -7.01
CA ALA A 252 12.13 -7.29 -8.44
C ALA A 252 12.88 -8.61 -8.67
N PRO A 253 12.37 -9.51 -9.52
CA PRO A 253 13.08 -10.74 -9.84
C PRO A 253 14.45 -10.39 -10.46
N PRO A 254 15.50 -11.20 -10.18
CA PRO A 254 16.82 -10.94 -10.71
C PRO A 254 16.78 -10.91 -12.24
N ARG A 255 17.23 -9.80 -12.82
CA ARG A 255 17.35 -9.66 -14.28
C ARG A 255 18.62 -10.35 -14.74
N SER A 256 18.50 -11.48 -15.43
CA SER A 256 19.64 -12.02 -16.18
C SER A 256 19.82 -11.19 -17.46
N TYR A 257 20.97 -10.54 -17.61
CA TYR A 257 21.33 -9.92 -18.88
C TYR A 257 21.56 -11.03 -19.90
N PHE A 258 20.74 -11.07 -20.95
CA PHE A 258 21.02 -11.90 -22.11
C PHE A 258 22.17 -11.21 -22.85
N GLU A 259 23.42 -11.63 -22.61
CA GLU A 259 24.52 -11.23 -23.50
C GLU A 259 24.17 -11.79 -24.88
N PRO A 260 23.96 -10.93 -25.91
CA PRO A 260 23.85 -11.42 -27.26
C PRO A 260 25.16 -12.16 -27.55
N ARG A 261 25.08 -13.43 -27.96
CA ARG A 261 26.26 -14.12 -28.49
C ARG A 261 26.72 -13.29 -29.67
N HIS A 262 27.80 -12.54 -29.49
CA HIS A 262 28.58 -12.07 -30.61
C HIS A 262 29.12 -13.34 -31.27
N GLU A 263 28.46 -13.77 -32.35
CA GLU A 263 29.08 -14.66 -33.32
C GLU A 263 30.30 -13.91 -33.84
N GLU A 264 31.45 -14.26 -33.26
CA GLU A 264 32.77 -13.96 -33.79
C GLU A 264 32.90 -14.80 -35.07
N GLU A 265 32.24 -14.36 -36.16
CA GLU A 265 32.52 -14.88 -37.50
C GLU A 265 33.92 -14.40 -37.88
N ALA A 266 34.86 -15.28 -37.56
CA ALA A 266 36.25 -15.23 -37.92
C ALA A 266 36.43 -15.29 -39.44
N GLY A 267 37.23 -14.37 -39.97
CA GLY A 267 38.26 -14.64 -40.99
C GLY A 267 37.82 -14.93 -42.41
#